data_AF-S4RDK9-F1
#
_entry.id   AF-S4RDK9-F1
#
_cell.length_a   1.000
_cell.length_b   1.000
_cell.length_c   1.000
_cell.angle_alpha   90.00
_cell.angle_beta   90.00
_cell.angle_gamma   90.00
#
_symmetry.space_group_name_H-M   'P 1'
#
loop_
_entity.id
_entity.type
_entity.pdbx_description
1 polymer ?
#
loop_
_entity_poly.entity_id
_entity_poly.type
_entity_poly.pdbx_seq_one_letter_code
_entity_poly.pdbx_strand_id
1 'polypeptide(L)'
;LGNVWRFPYLCYQSGSSVFLIPYFLIAVTCGIPIFFMEIALGQFMKQGSIGIWKIAPLFQGLGVSSMVMLFFSNIYYIMVLTWAMYYLLHCFRATVPWSTCGNEWNTPACAVHFQHQRCYNYSDDANETSPALATTDAATSVRIFINSTNGTGGCWGAAETTSPIVEFWEKKVLRISEGLHQPGSINVHLLLCLLAVWIIIYFCVWKGVKSTGKVST
;
A
#
# COMPACT_ATOMS: atom_id res chain seq x y z
N LEU A 1 10.34 2.89 -3.72
CA LEU A 1 9.16 2.96 -2.83
C LEU A 1 9.51 3.01 -1.34
N GLY A 2 10.51 2.25 -0.85
CA GLY A 2 10.88 2.22 0.58
C GLY A 2 11.01 3.57 1.27
N ASN A 3 11.66 4.54 0.63
CA ASN A 3 11.88 5.87 1.21
C ASN A 3 10.59 6.71 1.35
N VAL A 4 9.56 6.45 0.54
CA VAL A 4 8.34 7.26 0.51
C VAL A 4 7.38 6.88 1.63
N TRP A 5 7.26 5.58 1.93
CA TRP A 5 6.25 5.09 2.88
C TRP A 5 6.82 4.63 4.22
N ARG A 6 8.02 4.04 4.25
CA ARG A 6 8.55 3.30 5.39
C ARG A 6 9.31 4.24 6.30
N PHE A 7 10.03 5.20 5.71
CA PHE A 7 10.74 6.22 6.46
C PHE A 7 9.79 7.11 7.27
N PRO A 8 8.74 7.74 6.68
CA PRO A 8 7.81 8.55 7.48
C PRO A 8 7.06 7.73 8.53
N TYR A 9 6.65 6.51 8.18
CA TYR A 9 5.98 5.60 9.11
C TYR A 9 6.85 5.27 10.34
N LEU A 10 8.11 4.88 10.13
CA LEU A 10 9.05 4.57 11.20
C LEU A 10 9.40 5.80 12.03
N CYS A 11 9.57 6.97 11.39
CA CYS A 11 9.78 8.23 12.10
C CYS A 11 8.61 8.50 13.03
N TYR A 12 7.37 8.50 12.51
CA TYR A 12 6.18 8.76 13.30
C TYR A 12 6.05 7.83 14.52
N GLN A 13 6.29 6.53 14.33
CA GLN A 13 6.21 5.55 15.42
C GLN A 13 7.34 5.70 16.46
N SER A 14 8.52 6.20 16.07
CA SER A 14 9.72 6.24 16.90
C SER A 14 10.02 7.65 17.47
N GLY A 15 9.03 8.53 17.56
CA GLY A 15 9.20 9.88 18.11
C GLY A 15 9.68 10.93 17.10
N SER A 16 9.34 10.73 15.82
CA SER A 16 9.60 11.59 14.65
C SER A 16 11.04 12.09 14.57
N SER A 17 11.33 13.24 15.18
CA SER A 17 12.63 13.90 15.12
C SER A 17 13.71 13.17 15.94
N VAL A 18 13.35 12.47 17.01
CA VAL A 18 14.32 11.75 17.86
C VAL A 18 14.91 10.54 17.12
N PHE A 19 14.15 9.93 16.21
CA PHE A 19 14.60 8.84 15.34
C PHE A 19 15.70 9.26 14.36
N LEU A 20 15.78 10.55 14.00
CA LEU A 20 16.77 11.05 13.05
C LEU A 20 18.19 11.01 13.61
N ILE A 21 18.37 11.17 14.92
CA ILE A 21 19.69 11.19 15.57
C ILE A 21 20.44 9.85 15.38
N PRO A 22 19.88 8.68 15.79
CA PRO A 22 20.53 7.40 15.55
C PRO A 22 20.57 7.04 14.06
N TYR A 23 19.59 7.47 13.26
CA TYR A 23 19.59 7.27 11.82
C TYR A 23 20.81 7.91 11.15
N PHE A 24 21.10 9.18 11.44
CA PHE A 24 22.26 9.87 10.88
C PHE A 24 23.58 9.31 11.41
N LEU A 25 23.65 8.94 12.69
CA LEU A 25 24.84 8.29 13.24
C LEU A 25 25.17 7.00 12.48
N ILE A 26 24.22 6.07 12.36
CA ILE A 26 24.43 4.79 11.66
C ILE A 26 24.67 5.02 10.16
N ALA A 27 24.01 6.00 9.54
CA ALA A 27 24.24 6.33 8.14
C ALA A 27 25.69 6.79 7.91
N VAL A 28 26.23 7.66 8.76
CA VAL A 28 27.61 8.17 8.61
C VAL A 28 28.64 7.13 9.03
N THR A 29 28.43 6.38 10.12
CA THR A 29 29.43 5.44 10.64
C THR A 29 29.44 4.10 9.90
N CYS A 30 28.31 3.65 9.37
CA CYS A 30 28.16 2.34 8.75
C CYS A 30 27.68 2.43 7.30
N GLY A 31 26.63 3.21 7.03
CA GLY A 31 26.02 3.30 5.70
C GLY A 31 26.97 3.81 4.62
N ILE A 32 27.54 5.01 4.81
CA ILE A 32 28.44 5.65 3.85
C ILE A 32 29.71 4.81 3.62
N PRO A 33 30.40 4.29 4.66
CA PRO A 33 31.56 3.42 4.46
C PRO A 33 31.26 2.13 3.70
N ILE A 34 30.15 1.45 4.00
CA ILE A 34 29.76 0.20 3.31
C ILE A 34 29.44 0.49 1.84
N PHE A 35 28.67 1.55 1.57
CA PHE A 35 28.33 1.96 0.21
C PHE A 35 29.59 2.32 -0.61
N PHE A 36 30.51 3.08 -0.01
CA PHE A 36 31.77 3.43 -0.66
C PHE A 36 32.63 2.19 -0.93
N MET A 37 32.74 1.28 0.04
CA MET A 37 33.47 0.02 -0.11
C MET A 37 32.90 -0.82 -1.26
N GLU A 38 31.58 -0.96 -1.34
CA GLU A 38 30.92 -1.73 -2.40
C GLU A 38 31.19 -1.14 -3.79
N ILE A 39 31.08 0.18 -3.94
CA ILE A 39 31.38 0.86 -5.21
C ILE A 39 32.85 0.70 -5.58
N ALA A 40 33.77 0.94 -4.65
CA ALA A 40 35.20 0.82 -4.89
C ALA A 40 35.58 -0.61 -5.34
N LEU A 41 35.04 -1.64 -4.67
CA LEU A 41 35.23 -3.04 -5.05
C LEU A 41 34.65 -3.36 -6.42
N GLY A 42 33.44 -2.87 -6.72
CA GLY A 42 32.80 -3.05 -8.03
C GLY A 42 33.60 -2.44 -9.18
N GLN A 43 34.12 -1.22 -8.98
CA GLN A 43 34.94 -0.53 -9.98
C GLN A 43 36.32 -1.17 -10.17
N PHE A 44 36.95 -1.64 -9.09
CA PHE A 44 38.27 -2.28 -9.15
C PHE A 44 38.20 -3.65 -9.84
N MET A 45 37.23 -4.48 -9.47
CA MET A 45 37.15 -5.86 -9.95
C MET A 45 36.48 -5.98 -11.32
N LYS A 46 35.63 -5.02 -11.71
CA LYS A 46 34.87 -5.02 -12.99
C LYS A 46 34.14 -6.35 -13.25
N GLN A 47 33.71 -7.02 -12.19
CA GLN A 47 33.03 -8.31 -12.21
C GLN A 47 31.69 -8.21 -11.48
N GLY A 48 30.76 -9.11 -11.82
CA GLY A 48 29.46 -9.18 -11.14
C GLY A 48 29.57 -9.71 -9.71
N SER A 49 28.44 -9.67 -8.97
CA SER A 49 28.39 -9.98 -7.53
C SER A 49 28.96 -11.35 -7.13
N ILE A 50 28.96 -12.35 -8.01
CA ILE A 50 29.54 -13.68 -7.73
C ILE A 50 31.04 -13.72 -8.06
N GLY A 51 31.46 -12.99 -9.10
CA GLY A 51 32.86 -12.97 -9.55
C GLY A 51 33.79 -12.19 -8.62
N ILE A 52 33.28 -11.16 -7.93
CA ILE A 52 34.06 -10.32 -7.00
C ILE A 52 34.72 -11.16 -5.88
N TRP A 53 34.05 -12.22 -5.42
CA TRP A 53 34.53 -13.07 -4.31
C TRP A 53 35.69 -14.00 -4.68
N LYS A 54 36.23 -13.93 -5.90
CA LYS A 54 37.50 -14.58 -6.25
C LYS A 54 38.70 -14.06 -5.44
N ILE A 55 38.57 -12.89 -4.80
CA ILE A 55 39.58 -12.35 -3.84
C ILE A 55 39.71 -13.26 -2.61
N ALA A 56 38.60 -13.79 -2.11
CA ALA A 56 38.55 -14.62 -0.91
C ALA A 56 37.51 -15.74 -1.10
N PRO A 57 37.92 -16.95 -1.56
CA PRO A 57 37.00 -18.02 -1.93
C PRO A 57 36.15 -18.53 -0.76
N LEU A 58 36.58 -18.29 0.48
CA LEU A 58 35.80 -18.58 1.69
C LEU A 58 34.43 -17.87 1.70
N PHE A 59 34.34 -16.69 1.09
CA PHE A 59 33.14 -15.84 1.09
C PHE A 59 32.32 -15.93 -0.20
N GLN A 60 32.56 -16.93 -1.06
CA GLN A 60 31.83 -17.10 -2.31
C GLN A 60 30.30 -17.26 -2.10
N GLY A 61 29.88 -17.81 -0.96
CA GLY A 61 28.47 -17.92 -0.57
C GLY A 61 27.75 -16.58 -0.43
N LEU A 62 28.46 -15.48 -0.11
CA LEU A 62 27.86 -14.14 0.00
C LEU A 62 27.35 -13.64 -1.36
N GLY A 63 28.09 -13.90 -2.44
CA GLY A 63 27.68 -13.50 -3.79
C GLY A 63 26.48 -14.29 -4.32
N VAL A 64 26.32 -15.55 -3.90
CA VAL A 64 25.14 -16.36 -4.23
C VAL A 64 23.94 -15.90 -3.40
N SER A 65 24.14 -15.63 -2.10
CA SER A 65 23.11 -15.13 -1.20
C SER A 65 22.54 -13.79 -1.68
N SER A 66 23.39 -12.85 -2.11
CA SER A 66 22.93 -11.56 -2.66
C SER A 66 22.10 -11.75 -3.93
N MET A 67 22.46 -12.68 -4.82
CA MET A 67 21.69 -12.97 -6.03
C MET A 67 20.30 -13.55 -5.72
N VAL A 68 20.22 -14.47 -4.75
CA VAL A 68 18.94 -15.05 -4.29
C VAL A 68 18.05 -13.97 -3.64
N MET A 69 18.63 -13.11 -2.80
CA MET A 69 17.91 -11.97 -2.21
C MET A 69 17.34 -11.05 -3.31
N LEU A 70 18.14 -10.73 -4.33
CA LEU A 70 17.70 -9.91 -5.45
C LEU A 70 16.58 -10.58 -6.26
N PHE A 71 16.59 -11.90 -6.41
CA PHE A 71 15.52 -12.62 -7.09
C PHE A 71 14.16 -12.42 -6.40
N PHE A 72 14.09 -12.66 -5.08
CA PHE A 72 12.86 -12.44 -4.32
C PHE A 72 12.45 -10.96 -4.27
N SER A 73 13.42 -10.06 -4.14
CA SER A 73 13.19 -8.61 -4.18
C SER A 73 12.59 -8.18 -5.51
N ASN A 74 13.09 -8.68 -6.64
CA ASN A 74 12.54 -8.40 -7.97
C ASN A 74 11.09 -8.84 -8.10
N ILE A 75 10.75 -10.06 -7.65
CA ILE A 75 9.36 -10.56 -7.69
C ILE A 75 8.44 -9.63 -6.89
N TYR A 76 8.85 -9.25 -5.68
CA TYR A 76 8.10 -8.34 -4.83
C TYR A 76 7.89 -6.97 -5.49
N TYR A 77 8.96 -6.36 -6.02
CA TYR A 77 8.87 -5.04 -6.63
C TYR A 77 8.07 -5.03 -7.93
N ILE A 78 8.15 -6.08 -8.75
CA ILE A 78 7.32 -6.20 -9.98
C ILE A 78 5.83 -6.26 -9.63
N MET A 79 5.45 -6.96 -8.56
CA MET A 79 4.06 -6.97 -8.09
C MET A 79 3.58 -5.59 -7.66
N VAL A 80 4.41 -4.85 -6.92
CA VAL A 80 4.09 -3.49 -6.48
C VAL A 80 3.96 -2.52 -7.66
N LEU A 81 4.84 -2.63 -8.67
CA LEU A 81 4.74 -1.86 -9.91
C LEU A 81 3.45 -2.19 -10.69
N THR A 82 3.03 -3.45 -10.67
CA THR A 82 1.76 -3.88 -11.29
C THR A 82 0.57 -3.20 -10.64
N TRP A 83 0.52 -3.13 -9.31
CA TRP A 83 -0.53 -2.37 -8.61
C TRP A 83 -0.47 -0.89 -8.98
N ALA A 84 0.71 -0.27 -8.95
CA ALA A 84 0.87 1.13 -9.32
C ALA A 84 0.37 1.43 -10.75
N MET A 85 0.74 0.59 -11.73
CA MET A 85 0.30 0.71 -13.12
C MET A 85 -1.22 0.52 -13.25
N TYR A 86 -1.79 -0.44 -12.53
CA TYR A 86 -3.25 -0.65 -12.49
C TYR A 86 -3.98 0.61 -11.99
N TYR A 87 -3.56 1.16 -10.86
CA TYR A 87 -4.14 2.41 -10.34
C TYR A 87 -3.95 3.59 -11.29
N LEU A 88 -2.76 3.72 -11.89
CA LEU A 88 -2.46 4.78 -12.86
C LEU A 88 -3.41 4.76 -14.06
N LEU A 89 -3.70 3.57 -14.62
CA LEU A 89 -4.67 3.44 -15.71
C LEU A 89 -6.09 3.84 -15.29
N HIS A 90 -6.47 3.57 -14.03
CA HIS A 90 -7.77 3.95 -13.48
C HIS A 90 -7.88 5.43 -13.11
N CYS A 91 -6.77 6.14 -12.92
CA CYS A 91 -6.74 7.59 -12.66
C CYS A 91 -7.16 8.43 -13.88
N PHE A 92 -7.06 7.92 -15.11
CA PHE A 92 -7.48 8.66 -16.31
C PHE A 92 -9.00 8.71 -16.52
N ARG A 93 -9.79 8.08 -15.65
CA ARG A 93 -11.26 8.17 -15.68
C ARG A 93 -11.74 9.47 -15.05
N ALA A 94 -12.82 10.05 -15.58
CA ALA A 94 -13.40 11.30 -15.05
C ALA A 94 -13.77 11.21 -13.56
N THR A 95 -14.23 10.04 -13.11
CA THR A 95 -14.46 9.74 -11.70
C THR A 95 -13.66 8.49 -11.32
N VAL A 96 -12.76 8.62 -10.35
CA VAL A 96 -11.95 7.47 -9.89
C VAL A 96 -12.81 6.46 -9.13
N PRO A 97 -12.61 5.14 -9.36
CA PRO A 97 -13.53 4.12 -8.85
C PRO A 97 -13.52 3.97 -7.32
N TRP A 98 -12.48 4.45 -6.64
CA TRP A 98 -12.36 4.46 -5.18
C TRP A 98 -12.90 5.75 -4.53
N SER A 99 -13.53 6.65 -5.28
CA SER A 99 -14.11 7.89 -4.73
C SER A 99 -15.53 7.71 -4.18
N THR A 100 -16.24 6.66 -4.57
CA THR A 100 -17.67 6.49 -4.27
C THR A 100 -17.99 5.11 -3.73
N CYS A 101 -19.03 5.05 -2.88
CA CYS A 101 -19.52 3.80 -2.29
C CYS A 101 -20.57 3.05 -3.13
N GLY A 102 -20.92 3.53 -4.33
CA GLY A 102 -21.97 2.93 -5.19
C GLY A 102 -21.53 1.84 -6.17
N ASN A 103 -20.43 1.13 -5.91
CA ASN A 103 -19.90 0.11 -6.84
C ASN A 103 -20.25 -1.32 -6.42
N GLU A 104 -20.18 -2.27 -7.36
CA GLU A 104 -20.52 -3.69 -7.16
C GLU A 104 -19.72 -4.41 -6.05
N TRP A 105 -18.53 -3.90 -5.72
CA TRP A 105 -17.64 -4.50 -4.71
C TRP A 105 -17.82 -3.89 -3.32
N ASN A 106 -18.66 -2.87 -3.18
CA ASN A 106 -18.81 -2.17 -1.91
C ASN A 106 -19.86 -2.84 -1.01
N THR A 107 -19.64 -2.78 0.29
CA THR A 107 -20.62 -3.28 1.29
C THR A 107 -21.47 -2.15 1.87
N PRO A 108 -22.58 -2.48 2.56
CA PRO A 108 -23.42 -1.48 3.22
C PRO A 108 -22.69 -0.64 4.28
N ALA A 109 -21.51 -1.09 4.72
CA ALA A 109 -20.64 -0.39 5.66
C ALA A 109 -19.72 0.68 5.02
N CYS A 110 -19.73 0.82 3.68
CA CYS A 110 -18.89 1.79 2.99
C CYS A 110 -19.38 3.23 3.23
N ALA A 111 -18.47 4.11 3.68
CA ALA A 111 -18.76 5.53 3.87
C ALA A 111 -17.70 6.43 3.19
N VAL A 112 -18.15 7.40 2.39
CA VAL A 112 -17.26 8.37 1.71
C VAL A 112 -16.85 9.50 2.64
N HIS A 113 -17.77 9.94 3.49
CA HIS A 113 -17.52 10.95 4.50
C HIS A 113 -17.50 10.29 5.88
N PHE A 114 -16.33 10.24 6.50
CA PHE A 114 -16.21 9.98 7.93
C PHE A 114 -16.72 11.21 8.67
N GLN A 115 -18.04 11.35 8.77
CA GLN A 115 -18.58 12.28 9.75
C GLN A 115 -18.20 11.71 11.11
N HIS A 116 -17.38 12.47 11.84
CA HIS A 116 -17.19 12.29 13.26
C HIS A 116 -18.55 12.60 13.91
N GLN A 117 -19.48 11.65 13.85
CA GLN A 117 -20.78 11.79 14.46
C GLN A 117 -20.51 11.90 15.96
N ARG A 118 -20.60 13.14 16.45
CA ARG A 118 -20.71 13.42 17.88
C ARG A 118 -22.01 12.75 18.30
N CYS A 119 -21.86 11.54 18.81
CA CYS A 119 -22.93 10.83 19.49
C CYS A 119 -23.28 11.63 20.74
N TYR A 120 -24.37 12.38 20.67
CA TYR A 120 -24.98 12.93 21.86
C TYR A 120 -25.87 11.83 22.45
N ASN A 121 -25.68 11.51 23.73
CA ASN A 121 -26.65 10.72 24.46
C ASN A 121 -27.93 11.56 24.52
N TYR A 122 -28.94 11.18 23.75
CA TYR A 122 -30.25 11.79 23.85
C TYR A 122 -31.12 10.89 24.73
N SER A 123 -31.46 11.39 25.92
CA SER A 123 -32.53 10.83 26.74
C SER A 123 -33.85 11.40 26.20
N ASP A 124 -34.55 10.62 25.39
CA ASP A 124 -35.89 10.97 24.95
C ASP A 124 -36.85 10.82 26.14
N ASP A 125 -37.33 11.94 26.68
CA ASP A 125 -38.60 11.94 27.40
C ASP A 125 -39.69 11.80 26.33
N ALA A 126 -40.19 10.58 26.16
CA ALA A 126 -41.17 10.22 25.14
C ALA A 126 -42.43 11.10 25.27
N ASN A 127 -42.58 12.11 24.40
CA ASN A 127 -43.90 12.65 24.06
C ASN A 127 -44.03 13.52 22.80
N GLU A 128 -43.05 13.57 21.89
CA GLU A 128 -43.24 14.26 20.60
C GLU A 128 -43.00 13.33 19.40
N THR A 129 -44.09 12.99 18.71
CA THR A 129 -44.03 12.45 17.34
C THR A 129 -43.65 13.57 16.38
N SER A 130 -42.39 13.97 16.40
CA SER A 130 -41.80 14.79 15.34
C SER A 130 -40.82 13.93 14.56
N PRO A 131 -40.83 13.97 13.22
CA PRO A 131 -39.80 13.31 12.44
C PRO A 131 -38.49 14.02 12.78
N ALA A 132 -37.60 13.37 13.53
CA ALA A 132 -36.25 13.85 13.74
C ALA A 132 -35.52 13.82 12.39
N LEU A 133 -35.66 14.92 11.64
CA LEU A 133 -34.92 15.20 10.44
C LEU A 133 -33.51 15.62 10.88
N ALA A 134 -32.58 14.66 10.89
CA ALA A 134 -31.18 15.03 10.83
C ALA A 134 -30.93 15.68 9.46
N THR A 135 -30.67 16.98 9.45
CA THR A 135 -30.45 17.77 8.24
C THR A 135 -29.16 17.36 7.52
N THR A 136 -29.34 16.94 6.26
CA THR A 136 -28.59 17.32 5.03
C THR A 136 -27.07 17.11 5.04
N ASP A 137 -26.48 16.22 4.24
CA ASP A 137 -26.46 16.26 2.77
C ASP A 137 -26.39 14.88 2.10
N ALA A 138 -26.77 14.83 0.83
CA ALA A 138 -27.04 13.64 0.02
C ALA A 138 -25.86 12.65 -0.12
N ALA A 139 -25.95 11.49 0.56
CA ALA A 139 -25.60 10.16 0.04
C ALA A 139 -25.87 9.07 1.10
N THR A 140 -26.83 8.18 0.83
CA THR A 140 -27.10 6.92 1.57
C THR A 140 -27.28 7.04 3.09
N SER A 141 -28.47 7.46 3.50
CA SER A 141 -28.92 7.33 4.89
C SER A 141 -29.16 5.85 5.23
N VAL A 142 -28.38 5.29 6.16
CA VAL A 142 -28.80 4.09 6.88
C VAL A 142 -30.01 4.48 7.72
N ARG A 143 -31.20 4.00 7.33
CA ARG A 143 -32.42 4.14 8.13
C ARG A 143 -32.33 3.16 9.29
N ILE A 144 -31.82 3.59 10.44
CA ILE A 144 -31.96 2.82 11.68
C ILE A 144 -33.37 3.10 12.21
N PHE A 145 -34.27 2.13 12.09
CA PHE A 145 -35.53 2.15 12.83
C PHE A 145 -35.22 1.85 14.30
N ILE A 146 -35.16 2.88 15.14
CA ILE A 146 -35.12 2.71 16.60
C ILE A 146 -36.58 2.73 17.08
N ASN A 147 -37.16 1.56 17.30
CA ASN A 147 -38.39 1.47 18.07
C ASN A 147 -37.99 1.47 19.56
N SER A 148 -37.76 2.68 20.12
CA SER A 148 -37.32 2.81 21.51
C SER A 148 -38.53 2.78 22.44
N THR A 149 -38.75 1.64 23.09
CA THR A 149 -39.45 1.62 24.38
C THR A 149 -38.37 1.53 25.46
N ASN A 150 -37.98 2.68 26.02
CA ASN A 150 -37.00 2.81 27.10
C ASN A 150 -35.67 2.06 26.89
N GLY A 151 -34.99 2.34 25.78
CA GLY A 151 -33.61 1.93 25.57
C GLY A 151 -32.66 3.11 25.65
N THR A 152 -31.65 3.06 26.54
CA THR A 152 -30.44 3.87 26.41
C THR A 152 -29.70 3.43 25.15
N GLY A 153 -30.04 4.02 24.01
CA GLY A 153 -29.38 3.77 22.73
C GLY A 153 -28.00 4.44 22.71
N GLY A 154 -26.96 3.69 23.08
CA GLY A 154 -25.58 4.09 22.82
C GLY A 154 -25.22 3.91 21.35
N CYS A 155 -24.22 4.66 20.87
CA CYS A 155 -23.62 4.48 19.54
C CYS A 155 -22.83 3.17 19.46
N TRP A 156 -23.52 2.04 19.40
CA TRP A 156 -22.93 0.71 19.27
C TRP A 156 -23.05 0.17 17.84
N GLY A 157 -23.75 0.89 16.95
CA GLY A 157 -23.92 0.55 15.52
C GLY A 157 -23.07 1.39 14.55
N ALA A 158 -22.32 2.39 15.05
CA ALA A 158 -21.48 3.26 14.22
C ALA A 158 -20.03 2.73 14.06
N ALA A 159 -19.75 1.52 14.53
CA ALA A 159 -18.39 1.12 14.89
C ALA A 159 -17.55 0.46 13.77
N GLU A 160 -18.08 0.26 12.55
CA GLU A 160 -17.29 -0.43 11.52
C GLU A 160 -17.53 0.09 10.10
N THR A 161 -17.54 1.42 9.94
CA THR A 161 -17.56 2.02 8.60
C THR A 161 -16.19 1.89 7.93
N THR A 162 -16.15 1.38 6.70
CA THR A 162 -14.92 1.23 5.90
C THR A 162 -14.83 2.32 4.82
N SER A 163 -13.60 2.74 4.50
CA SER A 163 -13.40 3.72 3.41
C SER A 163 -13.57 3.05 2.04
N PRO A 164 -14.08 3.77 1.02
CA PRO A 164 -14.23 3.24 -0.33
C PRO A 164 -12.89 2.82 -0.98
N ILE A 165 -11.78 3.44 -0.58
CA ILE A 165 -10.43 3.06 -1.05
C ILE A 165 -9.96 1.73 -0.47
N VAL A 166 -10.24 1.47 0.82
CA VAL A 166 -9.92 0.18 1.45
C VAL A 166 -10.77 -0.93 0.83
N GLU A 167 -12.07 -0.70 0.65
CA GLU A 167 -12.93 -1.69 0.01
C GLU A 167 -12.52 -1.98 -1.44
N PHE A 168 -12.17 -0.94 -2.21
CA PHE A 168 -11.64 -1.10 -3.56
C PHE A 168 -10.36 -1.96 -3.55
N TRP A 169 -9.42 -1.68 -2.67
CA TRP A 169 -8.17 -2.43 -2.58
C TRP A 169 -8.38 -3.89 -2.19
N GLU A 170 -9.16 -4.16 -1.14
CA GLU A 170 -9.31 -5.50 -0.58
C GLU A 170 -10.25 -6.38 -1.41
N LYS A 171 -11.38 -5.83 -1.85
CA LYS A 171 -12.47 -6.60 -2.49
C LYS A 171 -12.35 -6.62 -4.01
N LYS A 172 -11.86 -5.54 -4.65
CA LYS A 172 -11.76 -5.45 -6.11
C LYS A 172 -10.36 -5.76 -6.65
N VAL A 173 -9.33 -5.14 -6.08
CA VAL A 173 -7.94 -5.27 -6.58
C VAL A 173 -7.33 -6.59 -6.11
N LEU A 174 -7.19 -6.77 -4.79
CA LEU A 174 -6.54 -7.94 -4.21
C LEU A 174 -7.45 -9.17 -4.22
N ARG A 175 -8.77 -9.00 -4.05
CA ARG A 175 -9.73 -10.09 -3.84
C ARG A 175 -9.24 -11.03 -2.72
N ILE A 176 -9.00 -10.44 -1.54
CA ILE A 176 -8.48 -11.17 -0.37
C ILE A 176 -9.41 -12.35 -0.08
N SER A 177 -8.82 -13.55 -0.02
CA SER A 177 -9.52 -14.79 0.36
C SER A 177 -9.53 -14.93 1.87
N GLU A 178 -10.50 -15.68 2.42
CA GLU A 178 -10.68 -15.84 3.88
C GLU A 178 -9.50 -16.54 4.59
N GLY A 179 -8.62 -17.22 3.85
CA GLY A 179 -7.40 -17.80 4.42
C GLY A 179 -6.38 -18.32 3.39
N LEU A 180 -5.17 -18.60 3.87
CA LEU A 180 -4.04 -19.11 3.06
C LEU A 180 -4.32 -20.48 2.43
N HIS A 181 -5.23 -21.28 3.02
CA HIS A 181 -5.54 -22.63 2.58
C HIS A 181 -6.43 -22.69 1.33
N GLN A 182 -7.08 -21.57 0.97
CA GLN A 182 -7.96 -21.47 -0.18
C GLN A 182 -7.44 -20.35 -1.10
N PRO A 183 -6.50 -20.64 -2.00
CA PRO A 183 -6.07 -19.65 -2.98
C PRO A 183 -7.28 -19.26 -3.83
N GLY A 184 -7.68 -17.99 -3.75
CA GLY A 184 -8.78 -17.44 -4.53
C GLY A 184 -8.52 -17.45 -6.04
N SER A 185 -9.50 -16.98 -6.81
CA SER A 185 -9.39 -16.90 -8.27
C SER A 185 -8.40 -15.83 -8.72
N ILE A 186 -7.65 -16.10 -9.79
CA ILE A 186 -6.72 -15.14 -10.41
C ILE A 186 -7.51 -13.95 -11.00
N ASN A 187 -7.12 -12.73 -10.67
CA ASN A 187 -7.70 -11.52 -11.25
C ASN A 187 -7.04 -11.22 -12.61
N VAL A 188 -7.76 -11.53 -13.70
CA VAL A 188 -7.26 -11.39 -15.09
C VAL A 188 -6.82 -9.95 -15.41
N HIS A 189 -7.47 -8.94 -14.84
CA HIS A 189 -7.10 -7.53 -15.07
C HIS A 189 -5.72 -7.21 -14.50
N LEU A 190 -5.39 -7.75 -13.32
CA LEU A 190 -4.04 -7.62 -12.76
C LEU A 190 -3.03 -8.47 -13.53
N LEU A 191 -3.41 -9.65 -14.01
CA LEU A 191 -2.52 -10.49 -14.82
C LEU A 191 -2.13 -9.78 -16.13
N LEU A 192 -3.07 -9.14 -16.81
CA LEU A 192 -2.80 -8.33 -18.01
C LEU A 192 -1.90 -7.14 -17.70
N CYS A 193 -2.12 -6.48 -16.56
CA CYS A 193 -1.26 -5.38 -16.11
C CYS A 193 0.17 -5.88 -15.79
N LEU A 194 0.31 -7.05 -15.18
CA LEU A 194 1.58 -7.70 -14.88
C LEU A 194 2.35 -8.00 -16.18
N LEU A 195 1.67 -8.54 -17.19
CA LEU A 195 2.26 -8.79 -18.51
C LEU A 195 2.73 -7.50 -19.16
N ALA A 196 1.93 -6.43 -19.10
CA ALA A 196 2.32 -5.12 -19.65
C ALA A 196 3.58 -4.56 -18.95
N VAL A 197 3.66 -4.64 -17.62
CA VAL A 197 4.84 -4.21 -16.85
C VAL A 197 6.07 -5.03 -17.24
N TRP A 198 5.93 -6.34 -17.40
CA TRP A 198 7.01 -7.22 -17.87
C TRP A 198 7.52 -6.84 -19.26
N ILE A 199 6.60 -6.56 -20.20
CA ILE A 199 6.94 -6.12 -21.56
C ILE A 199 7.72 -4.79 -21.50
N ILE A 200 7.25 -3.83 -20.71
CA ILE A 200 7.92 -2.53 -20.53
C ILE A 200 9.33 -2.74 -19.96
N ILE A 201 9.48 -3.51 -18.89
CA ILE A 201 10.78 -3.82 -18.27
C ILE A 201 11.71 -4.51 -19.28
N TYR A 202 11.19 -5.47 -20.04
CA TYR A 202 11.96 -6.16 -21.07
C TYR A 202 12.52 -5.17 -22.10
N PHE A 203 11.70 -4.25 -22.62
CA PHE A 203 12.17 -3.23 -23.56
C PHE A 203 13.17 -2.25 -22.93
N CYS A 204 13.00 -1.88 -21.65
CA CYS A 204 13.96 -1.04 -20.93
C CYS A 204 15.34 -1.71 -20.78
N VAL A 205 15.36 -3.03 -20.57
CA VAL A 205 16.60 -3.81 -20.39
C VAL A 205 17.21 -4.24 -21.73
N TRP A 206 16.39 -4.50 -22.76
CA TRP A 206 16.85 -5.02 -24.05
C TRP A 206 17.87 -4.11 -24.74
N LYS A 207 17.75 -2.77 -24.60
CA LYS A 207 18.76 -1.84 -25.13
C LYS A 207 20.05 -1.76 -24.29
N GLY A 208 20.14 -2.51 -23.20
CA GLY A 208 21.29 -2.61 -22.33
C GLY A 208 21.55 -1.35 -21.47
N VAL A 209 22.62 -1.42 -20.67
CA VAL A 209 23.04 -0.36 -19.74
C VAL A 209 23.33 1.00 -20.40
N LYS A 210 23.65 1.00 -21.71
CA LYS A 210 23.88 2.23 -22.49
C LYS A 210 22.61 3.05 -22.72
N SER A 211 21.42 2.43 -22.67
CA SER A 211 20.14 3.13 -22.73
C SER A 211 19.64 3.50 -21.33
N THR A 212 19.89 2.67 -20.32
CA THR A 212 19.51 2.95 -18.92
C THR A 212 20.13 4.25 -18.41
N GLY A 213 21.42 4.51 -18.68
CA GLY A 213 22.08 5.75 -18.25
C GLY A 213 21.49 7.04 -18.85
N LYS A 214 20.81 6.94 -20.01
CA LYS A 214 20.14 8.08 -20.66
C LYS A 214 18.73 8.35 -20.12
N VAL A 215 18.12 7.39 -19.43
CA VAL A 215 16.77 7.52 -18.84
C VAL A 215 16.85 7.94 -17.37
N SER A 216 17.98 7.69 -16.70
CA SER A 216 18.22 8.04 -15.29
C SER A 216 18.98 9.35 -15.07
N THR A 217 19.42 10.04 -16.14
CA THR A 217 19.99 11.40 -16.08
C THR A 217 18.92 12.38 -16.48
#